data_AF-A0AAU9R616-F1
#
_entry.id   AF-A0AAU9R616-F1
#
_cell.length_a   1.000
_cell.length_b   1.000
_cell.length_c   1.000
_cell.angle_alpha   90.00
_cell.angle_beta   90.00
_cell.angle_gamma   90.00
#
_symmetry.space_group_name_H-M   'P 1'
#
loop_
_entity.id
_entity.type
_entity.pdbx_description
1 polymer ?
#
loop_
_entity_poly.entity_id
_entity_poly.type
_entity_poly.pdbx_seq_one_letter_code
_entity_poly.pdbx_strand_id
1 'polypeptide(L)' 'MFYCMVDELADITFNHSLQILVEAMFESVKEIFQPTEEQMERFTNAFISRLPKYMQEAISPSLAA' A
#
# COMPACT_ATOMS: atom_id res chain seq x y z
N MET A 1 -5.20 -14.07 -26.39
CA MET A 1 -5.41 -12.62 -26.17
C MET A 1 -6.34 -12.33 -24.98
N PHE A 2 -7.47 -13.04 -24.82
CA PHE A 2 -8.37 -12.88 -23.65
C PHE A 2 -7.73 -13.19 -22.28
N TYR A 3 -6.90 -14.24 -22.16
CA TYR A 3 -6.28 -14.60 -20.87
C TYR A 3 -5.34 -13.51 -20.31
N CYS A 4 -4.60 -12.81 -21.18
CA CYS A 4 -3.71 -11.72 -20.75
C CYS A 4 -4.48 -10.53 -20.18
N MET A 5 -5.64 -10.19 -20.75
CA MET A 5 -6.48 -9.09 -20.27
C MET A 5 -7.15 -9.39 -18.92
N VAL A 6 -7.46 -10.65 -18.64
CA VAL A 6 -8.05 -11.07 -17.36
C VAL A 6 -7.00 -11.02 -16.23
N ASP A 7 -5.77 -11.44 -16.53
CA ASP A 7 -4.64 -11.40 -15.59
C ASP A 7 -4.28 -9.95 -15.24
N GLU A 8 -4.17 -9.08 -16.25
CA GLU A 8 -3.87 -7.66 -16.08
C GLU A 8 -4.97 -6.90 -15.30
N LEU A 9 -6.25 -7.24 -15.53
CA LEU A 9 -7.36 -6.65 -14.77
C LEU A 9 -7.39 -7.14 -13.31
N ALA A 10 -7.01 -8.40 -13.06
CA ALA A 10 -6.88 -8.94 -11.71
C ALA A 10 -5.76 -8.22 -10.93
N ASP A 11 -4.63 -7.96 -11.58
CA ASP A 11 -3.51 -7.19 -11.01
C ASP A 11 -3.90 -5.74 -10.72
N ILE A 12 -4.63 -5.07 -11.63
CA ILE A 12 -5.16 -3.71 -11.41
C ILE A 12 -6.11 -3.68 -10.21
N THR A 13 -7.02 -4.65 -10.14
CA THR A 13 -8.00 -4.74 -9.05
C THR A 13 -7.31 -5.05 -7.71
N PHE A 14 -6.29 -5.90 -7.73
CA PHE A 14 -5.46 -6.21 -6.57
C PHE A 14 -4.70 -4.98 -6.06
N ASN A 15 -3.98 -4.28 -6.94
CA ASN A 15 -3.21 -3.08 -6.58
C ASN A 15 -4.11 -1.98 -6.01
N HIS A 16 -5.26 -1.74 -6.64
CA HIS A 16 -6.22 -0.76 -6.16
C HIS A 16 -6.81 -1.14 -4.79
N SER A 17 -7.17 -2.41 -4.61
CA SER A 17 -7.69 -2.91 -3.32
C SER A 17 -6.63 -2.81 -2.22
N LEU A 18 -5.37 -3.10 -2.53
CA LEU A 18 -4.25 -3.00 -1.60
C LEU A 18 -4.00 -1.54 -1.19
N GLN A 19 -4.05 -0.60 -2.13
CA GLN A 19 -3.90 0.83 -1.84
C GLN A 19 -4.98 1.33 -0.87
N ILE A 20 -6.26 1.00 -1.13
CA ILE A 20 -7.38 1.38 -0.24
C ILE A 20 -7.16 0.84 1.18
N LEU A 21 -6.74 -0.42 1.31
CA LEU A 21 -6.48 -1.03 2.62
C LEU A 21 -5.33 -0.35 3.36
N VAL A 22 -4.25 -0.04 2.66
CA VAL A 22 -3.07 0.62 3.22
C VAL A 22 -3.41 2.05 3.66
N GLU A 23 -4.16 2.79 2.85
CA GLU A 23 -4.63 4.13 3.18
C GLU A 23 -5.54 4.12 4.42
N ALA A 24 -6.55 3.24 4.44
CA ALA A 24 -7.44 3.09 5.58
C ALA A 24 -6.70 2.70 6.88
N MET A 25 -5.69 1.84 6.77
CA MET A 25 -4.82 1.48 7.89
C MET A 25 -4.03 2.70 8.40
N PHE A 26 -3.40 3.47 7.51
CA PHE A 26 -2.62 4.65 7.90
C PHE A 26 -3.50 5.72 8.55
N GLU A 27 -4.69 5.98 8.02
CA GLU A 27 -5.64 6.92 8.63
C GLU A 27 -6.09 6.46 10.01
N SER A 28 -6.40 5.16 10.17
CA SER A 28 -6.74 4.59 11.49
C SER A 28 -5.59 4.74 12.49
N VAL A 29 -4.34 4.55 12.05
CA VAL A 29 -3.15 4.73 12.90
C VAL A 29 -2.98 6.19 13.30
N LYS A 30 -3.14 7.13 12.36
CA LYS A 30 -3.06 8.57 12.66
C LYS A 30 -4.13 9.01 13.65
N GLU A 31 -5.37 8.57 13.44
CA GLU A 31 -6.51 8.95 14.29
C GLU A 31 -6.36 8.45 15.73
N ILE A 32 -6.00 7.17 15.90
CA ILE A 32 -5.97 6.52 17.21
C ILE A 32 -4.68 6.84 17.98
N PHE A 33 -3.53 6.85 17.31
CA PHE A 33 -2.24 6.97 17.98
C PHE A 33 -1.65 8.38 17.93
N GLN A 34 -2.16 9.25 17.06
CA GLN A 34 -1.69 10.63 16.85
C GLN A 34 -0.15 10.74 16.83
N PRO A 35 0.54 9.92 16.01
CA PRO A 35 1.99 9.90 15.99
C PRO A 35 2.55 11.22 15.47
N THR A 36 3.77 11.56 15.89
CA THR A 36 4.53 12.64 15.24
C THR A 36 4.88 12.25 13.80
N GLU A 37 5.23 13.24 12.97
CA GLU A 37 5.69 12.98 11.59
C GLU A 37 6.86 11.99 11.55
N GLU A 38 7.84 12.13 12.46
CA GLU A 38 8.98 11.22 12.55
C GLU A 38 8.56 9.79 12.93
N GLN A 39 7.61 9.65 13.86
CA GLN A 39 7.08 8.34 14.22
C GLN A 39 6.32 7.70 13.05
N MET A 40 5.57 8.51 12.30
CA MET A 40 4.83 8.08 11.12
C MET A 40 5.78 7.63 10.01
N GLU A 41 6.86 8.37 9.73
CA GLU A 41 7.87 7.99 8.74
C GLU A 41 8.56 6.67 9.11
N ARG A 42 8.97 6.52 10.39
CA ARG A 42 9.53 5.27 10.89
C ARG A 42 8.55 4.11 10.76
N PHE A 43 7.28 4.33 11.08
CA PHE A 43 6.23 3.34 10.92
C PHE A 43 6.05 2.93 9.46
N THR A 44 5.93 3.89 8.53
CA THR A 44 5.78 3.64 7.10
C THR A 44 6.93 2.79 6.55
N ASN A 45 8.18 3.16 6.87
CA ASN A 45 9.37 2.41 6.45
C ASN A 45 9.39 0.98 7.04
N ALA A 46 9.05 0.83 8.32
CA ALA A 46 8.98 -0.46 8.97
C ALA A 46 7.82 -1.33 8.45
N PHE A 47 6.69 -0.72 8.08
CA PHE A 47 5.54 -1.41 7.51
C PHE A 47 5.86 -1.93 6.10
N ILE A 48 6.32 -1.06 5.20
CA ILE A 48 6.62 -1.43 3.81
C ILE A 48 7.71 -2.51 3.75
N SER A 49 8.78 -2.39 4.54
CA SER A 49 9.88 -3.38 4.55
C SER A 49 9.46 -4.78 5.03
N ARG A 50 8.34 -4.90 5.75
CA ARG A 50 7.79 -6.18 6.22
C ARG A 50 6.82 -6.82 5.23
N LEU A 51 6.37 -6.08 4.22
CA LEU A 51 5.50 -6.63 3.18
C LEU A 51 6.28 -7.55 2.24
N PRO A 52 5.64 -8.54 1.62
CA PRO A 52 6.21 -9.28 0.50
C PRO A 52 6.59 -8.36 -0.66
N LYS A 53 7.63 -8.71 -1.43
CA LYS A 53 8.14 -7.87 -2.54
C LYS A 53 7.07 -7.44 -3.54
N TYR A 54 6.17 -8.35 -3.93
CA TYR A 54 5.09 -8.04 -4.89
C TYR A 54 4.11 -6.98 -4.36
N MET A 55 3.91 -6.89 -3.04
CA MET A 55 3.10 -5.83 -2.42
C MET A 55 3.89 -4.51 -2.31
N GLN A 56 5.20 -4.59 -2.01
CA GLN A 56 6.05 -3.40 -2.02
C GLN A 56 6.06 -2.73 -3.40
N GLU A 57 6.17 -3.52 -4.46
CA GLU A 57 6.12 -3.06 -5.86
C GLU A 57 4.77 -2.47 -6.24
N ALA A 58 3.67 -2.99 -5.68
CA ALA A 58 2.32 -2.47 -5.90
C ALA A 58 2.05 -1.10 -5.23
N ILE A 59 2.72 -0.83 -4.10
CA ILE A 59 2.50 0.38 -3.28
C ILE A 59 3.51 1.49 -3.61
N SER A 60 4.72 1.14 -4.05
CA SER A 60 5.79 2.10 -4.37
C SER A 60 5.42 3.19 -5.40
N PRO A 61 4.60 2.95 -6.44
CA PRO A 61 4.21 3.98 -7.39
C PRO A 61 3.26 5.03 -6.80
N SER A 62 2.43 4.66 -5.81
CA SER A 62 1.40 5.56 -5.26
C SER A 62 1.91 6.44 -4.11
N LEU A 63 3.01 6.06 -3.47
CA LEU A 63 3.59 6.82 -2.35
C LEU A 63 4.62 7.88 -2.80
N ALA A 64 4.98 7.88 -4.09
CA ALA A 64 5.96 8.80 -4.69
C ALA A 64 5.32 10.01 -5.40
N ALA A 65 3.98 10.10 -5.41
CA ALA A 65 3.20 11.19 -6.01
C ALA A 65 2.63 12.10 -4.92
#